data_AF-A0A0A0M5A5-F1
#
_entry.id   AF-A0A0A0M5A5-F1
#
_cell.length_a   1.000
_cell.length_b   1.000
_cell.length_c   1.000
_cell.angle_alpha   90.00
_cell.angle_beta   90.00
_cell.angle_gamma   90.00
#
_symmetry.space_group_name_H-M   'P 1'
#
loop_
_entity.id
_entity.type
_entity.pdbx_description
1 polymer ?
#
loop_
_entity_poly.entity_id
_entity_poly.type
_entity_poly.pdbx_seq_one_letter_code
_entity_poly.pdbx_strand_id
1 'polypeptide(L)'
;RAAPEHAEEMRGFAEAAVERLPGYRLQHGNQVAELRPEGADKGDAIAALAGEPPFRGRTPVFVGDDLTDEHGFEVVNERGGTSVLVGDRQPSSARYRLADTAAVHAWLRQGAGA
;
A
#
# COMPACT_ATOMS: atom_id res chain seq x y z
N ARG A 1 0.65 11.70 17.32
CA ARG A 1 1.89 12.04 18.06
C ARG A 1 1.69 12.93 19.29
N ALA A 2 0.55 13.60 19.46
CA ALA A 2 0.39 14.63 20.51
C ALA A 2 0.23 14.10 21.95
N ALA A 3 -0.10 12.81 22.15
CA ALA A 3 -0.31 12.25 23.49
C ALA A 3 0.09 10.76 23.54
N PRO A 4 1.40 10.44 23.58
CA PRO A 4 1.90 9.06 23.60
C PRO A 4 1.44 8.23 24.81
N GLU A 5 1.08 8.87 25.92
CA GLU A 5 0.58 8.25 27.15
C GLU A 5 -0.73 7.47 26.94
N HIS A 6 -1.52 7.83 25.93
CA HIS A 6 -2.77 7.12 25.60
C HIS A 6 -2.60 5.97 24.62
N ALA A 7 -1.35 5.61 24.25
CA ALA A 7 -1.11 4.59 23.22
C ALA A 7 -1.70 3.21 23.58
N GLU A 8 -1.58 2.79 24.84
CA GLU A 8 -2.13 1.51 25.32
C GLU A 8 -3.67 1.53 25.34
N GLU A 9 -4.25 2.63 25.81
CA GLU A 9 -5.70 2.81 25.88
C GLU A 9 -6.32 2.84 24.47
N MET A 10 -5.70 3.55 23.54
CA MET A 10 -6.12 3.59 22.14
C MET A 10 -6.00 2.21 21.47
N ARG A 11 -4.94 1.45 21.80
CA ARG A 11 -4.77 0.08 21.28
C ARG A 11 -5.88 -0.83 21.79
N GLY A 12 -6.15 -0.83 23.10
CA GLY A 12 -7.22 -1.62 23.68
C GLY A 12 -8.61 -1.23 23.15
N PHE A 13 -8.85 0.06 22.92
CA PHE A 13 -10.07 0.53 22.26
C PHE A 13 -10.19 -0.03 20.83
N ALA A 14 -9.11 0.02 20.04
CA ALA A 14 -9.13 -0.45 18.67
C ALA A 14 -9.32 -1.97 18.55
N GLU A 15 -8.71 -2.74 19.46
CA GLU A 15 -8.91 -4.19 19.60
C GLU A 15 -10.37 -4.52 19.96
N ALA A 16 -10.95 -3.83 20.94
CA ALA A 16 -12.36 -4.03 21.30
C ALA A 16 -13.33 -3.57 20.19
N ALA A 17 -12.95 -2.57 19.42
CA ALA A 17 -13.77 -2.06 18.32
C ALA A 17 -13.83 -3.06 17.15
N VAL A 18 -12.72 -3.71 16.79
CA VAL A 18 -12.69 -4.66 15.66
C VAL A 18 -13.55 -5.90 15.93
N GLU A 19 -13.59 -6.39 17.18
CA GLU A 19 -14.47 -7.52 17.57
C GLU A 19 -15.95 -7.25 17.31
N ARG A 20 -16.36 -5.98 17.25
CA ARG A 20 -17.73 -5.55 17.03
C ARG A 20 -18.04 -5.18 15.58
N LEU A 21 -17.05 -5.29 14.69
CA LEU A 21 -17.14 -4.92 13.28
C LEU A 21 -16.85 -6.14 12.41
N PRO A 22 -17.84 -7.04 12.21
CA PRO A 22 -17.65 -8.20 11.35
C PRO A 22 -17.28 -7.76 9.92
N GLY A 23 -16.30 -8.42 9.32
CA GLY A 23 -15.76 -8.03 8.04
C GLY A 23 -14.82 -6.82 8.10
N TYR A 24 -14.25 -6.49 9.26
CA TYR A 24 -13.13 -5.55 9.41
C TYR A 24 -11.95 -6.22 10.13
N ARG A 25 -10.74 -5.83 9.72
CA ARG A 25 -9.47 -6.18 10.36
C ARG A 25 -8.80 -4.94 10.94
N LEU A 26 -8.08 -5.13 12.04
CA LEU A 26 -7.24 -4.11 12.61
C LEU A 26 -5.86 -4.13 11.94
N GLN A 27 -5.37 -2.96 11.54
CA GLN A 27 -4.06 -2.78 10.95
C GLN A 27 -3.25 -1.76 11.76
N HIS A 28 -2.13 -2.20 12.31
CA HIS A 28 -1.21 -1.32 13.05
C HIS A 28 -0.20 -0.69 12.10
N GLY A 29 -0.04 0.62 12.22
CA GLY A 29 1.01 1.40 11.57
C GLY A 29 1.84 2.18 12.58
N ASN A 30 2.77 3.00 12.10
CA ASN A 30 3.63 3.81 12.97
C ASN A 30 2.80 4.88 13.70
N GLN A 31 2.40 4.58 14.95
CA GLN A 31 1.54 5.42 15.80
C GLN A 31 0.12 5.63 15.24
N VAL A 32 -0.39 4.65 14.50
CA VAL A 32 -1.77 4.62 14.00
C VAL A 32 -2.34 3.20 14.11
N ALA A 33 -3.65 3.10 14.32
CA ALA A 33 -4.41 1.87 14.24
C ALA A 33 -5.59 2.11 13.30
N GLU A 34 -5.68 1.35 12.22
CA GLU A 34 -6.71 1.48 11.19
C GLU A 34 -7.66 0.28 11.24
N LEU A 35 -8.97 0.54 11.25
CA LEU A 35 -10.00 -0.48 11.04
C LEU A 35 -10.32 -0.51 9.54
N ARG A 36 -9.97 -1.61 8.89
CA ARG A 36 -10.07 -1.80 7.43
C ARG A 36 -11.07 -2.89 7.13
N PRO A 37 -11.96 -2.78 6.12
CA PRO A 37 -12.75 -3.91 5.67
C PRO A 37 -11.84 -5.11 5.34
N GLU A 38 -12.25 -6.31 5.74
CA GLU A 38 -11.61 -7.57 5.36
C GLU A 38 -11.66 -7.73 3.84
N GLY A 39 -10.52 -8.06 3.22
CA GLY A 39 -10.40 -8.21 1.77
C GLY A 39 -10.39 -6.90 0.97
N ALA A 40 -10.03 -5.77 1.59
CA ALA A 40 -9.76 -4.52 0.89
C ALA A 40 -8.27 -4.17 0.99
N ASP A 41 -7.45 -4.86 0.22
CA ASP A 41 -6.03 -4.53 0.07
C ASP A 41 -5.75 -3.67 -1.18
N LYS A 42 -4.53 -3.15 -1.28
CA LYS A 42 -4.14 -2.30 -2.43
C LYS A 42 -4.14 -3.10 -3.74
N GLY A 43 -3.92 -4.41 -3.68
CA GLY A 43 -4.03 -5.33 -4.82
C GLY A 43 -5.46 -5.39 -5.36
N ASP A 44 -6.46 -5.52 -4.49
CA ASP A 44 -7.88 -5.49 -4.89
C ASP A 44 -8.25 -4.17 -5.58
N ALA A 45 -7.79 -3.05 -5.02
CA ALA A 45 -8.01 -1.73 -5.59
C ALA A 45 -7.35 -1.59 -6.99
N ILE A 46 -6.12 -2.09 -7.14
CA ILE A 46 -5.42 -2.11 -8.44
C ILE A 46 -6.16 -3.00 -9.43
N ALA A 47 -6.63 -4.17 -9.01
CA ALA A 47 -7.37 -5.10 -9.85
C ALA A 47 -8.70 -4.49 -10.34
N ALA A 48 -9.42 -3.80 -9.46
CA ALA A 48 -10.65 -3.09 -9.78
C ALA A 48 -10.39 -1.94 -10.78
N LEU A 49 -9.41 -1.07 -10.49
CA LEU A 49 -9.05 0.04 -11.39
C LEU A 49 -8.63 -0.46 -12.77
N ALA A 50 -7.83 -1.52 -12.85
CA ALA A 50 -7.42 -2.13 -14.12
C ALA A 50 -8.61 -2.67 -14.95
N GLY A 51 -9.76 -2.90 -14.31
CA GLY A 51 -11.01 -3.28 -14.96
C GLY A 51 -11.80 -2.11 -15.54
N GLU A 52 -11.44 -0.85 -15.28
CA GLU A 52 -12.22 0.35 -15.61
C GLU A 52 -11.48 1.32 -16.55
N PRO A 53 -12.17 2.09 -17.42
CA PRO A 53 -11.53 3.19 -18.15
C PRO A 53 -11.07 4.28 -17.18
N PRO A 54 -9.94 4.98 -17.45
CA PRO A 54 -9.08 4.85 -18.62
C PRO A 54 -8.00 3.76 -18.49
N PHE A 55 -7.98 2.99 -17.41
CA PHE A 55 -6.91 2.04 -17.08
C PHE A 55 -7.04 0.70 -17.80
N ARG A 56 -8.26 0.30 -18.19
CA ARG A 56 -8.53 -0.95 -18.89
C ARG A 56 -7.65 -1.12 -20.13
N GLY A 57 -6.93 -2.24 -20.18
CA GLY A 57 -6.03 -2.59 -21.27
C GLY A 57 -4.65 -1.94 -21.21
N ARG A 58 -4.35 -1.12 -20.19
CA ARG A 58 -3.01 -0.57 -19.97
C ARG A 58 -2.17 -1.50 -19.10
N THR A 59 -0.85 -1.43 -19.27
CA THR A 59 0.12 -2.09 -18.39
C THR A 59 0.26 -1.30 -17.09
N PRO A 60 0.03 -1.90 -15.91
CA PRO A 60 0.07 -1.18 -14.65
C PRO A 60 1.51 -0.87 -14.22
N VAL A 61 1.67 0.30 -13.60
CA VAL A 61 2.89 0.75 -12.92
C VAL A 61 2.48 1.14 -11.51
N PHE A 62 3.11 0.54 -10.50
CA PHE A 62 2.80 0.79 -9.09
C PHE A 62 4.08 1.01 -8.28
N VAL A 63 4.07 2.06 -7.47
CA VAL A 63 5.19 2.51 -6.64
C VAL A 63 4.68 2.62 -5.20
N GLY A 64 5.36 1.96 -4.26
CA GLY A 64 4.97 1.94 -2.84
C GLY A 64 6.18 1.78 -1.93
N ASP A 65 6.04 2.08 -0.64
CA ASP A 65 7.12 2.13 0.35
C ASP A 65 6.91 1.21 1.56
N ASP A 66 5.66 0.79 1.82
CA ASP A 66 5.29 0.10 3.05
C ASP A 66 4.90 -1.37 2.82
N LEU A 67 4.73 -2.13 3.90
CA LEU A 67 4.26 -3.52 3.89
C LEU A 67 2.88 -3.67 3.23
N THR A 68 2.07 -2.63 3.30
CA THR A 68 0.71 -2.62 2.73
C THR A 68 0.71 -2.65 1.20
N ASP A 69 1.83 -2.29 0.57
CA ASP A 69 1.99 -2.24 -0.89
C ASP A 69 2.32 -3.60 -1.50
N GLU A 70 2.68 -4.60 -0.68
CA GLU A 70 3.14 -5.92 -1.16
C GLU A 70 2.08 -6.65 -2.01
N HIS A 71 0.82 -6.64 -1.56
CA HIS A 71 -0.28 -7.21 -2.36
C HIS A 71 -0.46 -6.45 -3.68
N GLY A 72 -0.20 -5.13 -3.68
CA GLY A 72 -0.22 -4.33 -4.90
C GLY A 72 0.92 -4.71 -5.85
N PHE A 73 2.12 -4.97 -5.34
CA PHE A 73 3.25 -5.45 -6.15
C PHE A 73 2.95 -6.80 -6.79
N GLU A 74 2.38 -7.74 -6.04
CA GLU A 74 2.01 -9.08 -6.52
C GLU A 74 1.00 -8.99 -7.67
N VAL A 75 -0.11 -8.27 -7.48
CA VAL A 75 -1.13 -8.09 -8.53
C VAL A 75 -0.56 -7.42 -9.79
N VAL A 76 0.32 -6.44 -9.62
CA VAL A 76 0.99 -5.78 -10.76
C VAL A 76 1.94 -6.73 -11.48
N ASN A 77 2.68 -7.55 -10.73
CA ASN A 77 3.60 -8.53 -11.29
C ASN A 77 2.88 -9.61 -12.12
N GLU A 78 1.76 -10.13 -11.61
CA GLU A 78 0.90 -11.10 -12.30
C GLU A 78 0.34 -10.55 -13.61
N ARG A 79 0.08 -9.24 -13.65
CA ARG A 79 -0.40 -8.52 -14.84
C ARG A 79 0.73 -8.09 -15.80
N GLY A 80 1.96 -8.55 -15.57
CA GLY A 80 3.12 -8.21 -16.40
C GLY A 80 3.55 -6.74 -16.29
N GLY A 81 3.14 -6.05 -15.22
CA GLY A 81 3.44 -4.64 -14.99
C GLY A 81 4.78 -4.38 -14.30
N THR A 82 4.94 -3.13 -13.87
CA THR A 82 6.14 -2.63 -13.18
C THR A 82 5.81 -2.30 -11.73
N SER A 83 6.40 -3.04 -10.79
CA SER A 83 6.31 -2.80 -9.35
C SER A 83 7.62 -2.22 -8.82
N VAL A 84 7.55 -1.13 -8.07
CA VAL A 84 8.72 -0.41 -7.55
C VAL A 84 8.58 -0.18 -6.06
N LEU A 85 9.53 -0.72 -5.27
CA LEU A 85 9.65 -0.40 -3.86
C LEU A 85 10.47 0.88 -3.66
N VAL A 86 10.02 1.76 -2.79
CA VAL A 86 10.78 2.92 -2.32
C VAL A 86 11.41 2.59 -0.97
N GLY A 87 12.72 2.83 -0.82
CA GLY A 87 13.48 2.45 0.36
C GLY A 87 14.15 1.09 0.24
N ASP A 88 14.69 0.58 1.35
CA ASP A 88 15.54 -0.62 1.44
C ASP A 88 14.86 -1.82 2.16
N ARG A 89 13.56 -1.71 2.48
CA ARG A 89 12.81 -2.76 3.18
C ARG A 89 12.89 -4.12 2.48
N GLN A 90 12.93 -5.16 3.29
CA GLN A 90 12.88 -6.58 2.90
C GLN A 90 11.97 -7.36 3.87
N PRO A 91 11.32 -8.45 3.43
CA PRO A 91 11.23 -8.92 2.04
C PRO A 91 10.30 -8.05 1.19
N SER A 92 10.46 -8.06 -0.12
CA SER A 92 9.51 -7.40 -1.04
C SER A 92 9.34 -8.15 -2.35
N SER A 93 8.10 -8.21 -2.82
CA SER A 93 7.67 -8.71 -4.13
C SER A 93 7.89 -7.69 -5.26
N ALA A 94 8.29 -6.44 -4.97
CA ALA A 94 8.59 -5.46 -6.00
C ALA A 94 9.77 -5.89 -6.90
N ARG A 95 9.65 -5.71 -8.21
CA ARG A 95 10.69 -6.07 -9.19
C ARG A 95 11.83 -5.05 -9.27
N TYR A 96 11.53 -3.79 -8.95
CA TYR A 96 12.47 -2.69 -8.98
C TYR A 96 12.50 -1.96 -7.65
N ARG A 97 13.53 -1.13 -7.46
CA ARG A 97 13.72 -0.35 -6.25
C ARG A 97 14.21 1.06 -6.56
N LEU A 98 13.70 2.03 -5.82
CA LEU A 98 14.21 3.39 -5.75
C LEU A 98 14.58 3.71 -4.30
N ALA A 99 15.67 4.47 -4.10
CA ALA A 99 16.22 4.68 -2.77
C ALA A 99 15.28 5.48 -1.85
N ASP A 100 14.62 6.50 -2.40
CA ASP A 100 13.78 7.43 -1.64
C ASP A 100 12.78 8.15 -2.56
N THR A 101 11.96 9.01 -1.97
CA THR A 101 10.96 9.82 -2.69
C THR A 101 11.60 10.77 -3.70
N ALA A 102 12.81 11.29 -3.45
CA ALA A 102 13.50 12.17 -4.39
C ALA A 102 13.86 11.43 -5.70
N ALA A 103 14.29 10.17 -5.59
CA ALA A 103 14.52 9.29 -6.71
C ALA A 103 13.23 8.99 -7.50
N VAL A 104 12.09 8.80 -6.82
CA VAL A 104 10.77 8.67 -7.48
C VAL A 104 10.44 9.91 -8.30
N HIS A 105 10.61 11.10 -7.73
CA HIS A 105 10.34 12.34 -8.47
C HIS A 105 11.26 12.52 -9.67
N ALA A 106 12.54 12.18 -9.56
CA ALA A 106 13.47 12.22 -10.68
C ALA A 106 13.06 11.26 -11.79
N TRP A 107 12.69 10.04 -11.44
CA TRP A 107 12.22 9.02 -12.37
C TRP A 107 10.94 9.44 -13.11
N LEU A 108 9.94 9.97 -12.40
CA LEU A 108 8.70 10.45 -13.00
C LEU A 108 8.93 11.62 -13.97
N ARG A 109 9.81 12.56 -13.63
CA ARG A 109 10.13 13.69 -14.53
C ARG A 109 10.83 13.24 -15.81
N GLN A 110 11.70 12.24 -15.72
CA GLN A 110 12.35 11.67 -16.90
C GLN A 110 11.35 10.93 -17.79
N GLY A 111 10.43 10.16 -17.19
CA GLY A 111 9.41 9.42 -17.94
C GLY A 111 8.30 10.27 -18.55
N ALA A 112 7.92 11.38 -17.90
CA ALA A 112 6.88 12.29 -18.38
C ALA A 112 7.36 13.27 -19.47
N GLY A 113 8.67 13.33 -19.73
CA GLY A 113 9.28 14.14 -20.78
C GLY A 113 9.47 13.42 -22.12
N ALA A 114 8.96 12.20 -22.26
CA ALA A 114 9.01 11.38 -23.47
C ALA A 114 7.70 11.40 -24.26
#